data_AF-A0A3Q3WV79-F1
#
_entry.id   AF-A0A3Q3WV79-F1
#
_cell.length_a   1.000
_cell.length_b   1.000
_cell.length_c   1.000
_cell.angle_alpha   90.00
_cell.angle_beta   90.00
_cell.angle_gamma   90.00
#
_symmetry.space_group_name_H-M   'P 1'
#
loop_
_entity.id
_entity.type
_entity.pdbx_description
1 polymer ?
#
loop_
_entity_poly.entity_id
_entity_poly.type
_entity_poly.pdbx_seq_one_letter_code
_entity_poly.pdbx_strand_id
1 'polypeptide(L)'
;LPLFTLEVLCSLIGWLGLYLLFCCAFPHRRPEWNCRLVTLSHGVLIVLLTAYVVFIDGPWPLTHAGTENTELQIFSLVVCLGYFFFDLGWCVCHHSEGPVMLAHHAASIAGILLALLMGVSGCETCAVIFGSEITNPLLQSRWFLRQLGLYDGLLGDAVDLLFIVLFATVRVGVGTVMFYCELGSPRPTLVMKLGGVVMYVIAWVFMVDIARFGYKKSRARYRRWIEKHKQREILARDE
;
A
#
# COMPACT_ATOMS: atom_id res chain seq x y z
N LEU A 1 -1.43 11.42 25.29
CA LEU A 1 -2.42 10.31 25.26
C LEU A 1 -3.83 10.77 24.85
N PRO A 2 -4.51 11.71 25.54
CA PRO A 2 -5.89 12.06 25.19
C PRO A 2 -6.03 12.80 23.85
N LEU A 3 -5.06 13.64 23.48
CA LEU A 3 -5.14 14.48 22.27
C LEU A 3 -5.11 13.65 20.97
N PHE A 4 -4.03 12.88 20.72
CA PHE A 4 -3.96 12.08 19.50
C PHE A 4 -5.05 11.00 19.43
N THR A 5 -5.55 10.50 20.57
CA THR A 5 -6.69 9.55 20.58
C THR A 5 -7.94 10.20 19.97
N LEU A 6 -8.23 11.45 20.38
CA LEU A 6 -9.32 12.22 19.79
C LEU A 6 -9.08 12.49 18.30
N GLU A 7 -7.86 12.85 17.91
CA GLU A 7 -7.53 13.11 16.50
C GLU A 7 -7.68 11.86 15.62
N VAL A 8 -7.29 10.68 16.13
CA VAL A 8 -7.49 9.39 15.44
C VAL A 8 -8.97 9.06 15.31
N LEU A 9 -9.78 9.30 16.35
CA LEU A 9 -11.24 9.11 16.29
C LEU A 9 -11.88 10.07 15.27
N CYS A 10 -11.47 11.33 15.25
CA CYS A 10 -11.91 12.30 14.25
C CYS A 10 -11.51 11.86 12.83
N SER A 11 -10.29 11.36 12.64
CA SER A 11 -9.85 10.82 11.35
C SER A 11 -10.68 9.61 10.93
N LEU A 12 -10.92 8.66 11.83
CA LEU A 12 -11.76 7.49 11.59
C LEU A 12 -13.19 7.88 11.18
N ILE A 13 -13.79 8.84 11.90
CA ILE A 13 -15.12 9.38 11.56
C ILE A 13 -15.10 10.05 10.19
N GLY A 14 -14.03 10.77 9.85
CA GLY A 14 -13.85 11.38 8.53
C GLY A 14 -13.84 10.34 7.40
N TRP A 15 -13.09 9.25 7.57
CA TRP A 15 -13.04 8.15 6.59
C TRP A 15 -14.38 7.42 6.47
N LEU A 16 -15.06 7.17 7.59
CA LEU A 16 -16.42 6.62 7.58
C LEU A 16 -17.41 7.56 6.89
N GLY A 17 -17.32 8.86 7.15
CA GLY A 17 -18.14 9.88 6.50
C GLY A 17 -17.92 9.90 4.99
N LEU A 18 -16.67 9.79 4.53
CA LEU A 18 -16.35 9.68 3.11
C LEU A 18 -16.93 8.40 2.48
N TYR A 19 -16.86 7.28 3.19
CA TYR A 19 -17.48 6.03 2.76
C TYR A 19 -19.01 6.17 2.57
N LEU A 20 -19.69 6.79 3.55
CA LEU A 20 -21.13 7.06 3.46
C LEU A 20 -21.45 8.01 2.32
N LEU A 21 -20.63 9.04 2.09
CA LEU A 21 -20.77 9.94 0.95
C LEU A 21 -20.70 9.20 -0.38
N PHE A 22 -19.73 8.29 -0.56
CA PHE A 22 -19.65 7.47 -1.77
C PHE A 22 -20.83 6.49 -1.89
N CYS A 23 -21.33 5.93 -0.79
CA CYS A 23 -22.56 5.14 -0.81
C CYS A 23 -23.76 5.94 -1.33
N CYS A 24 -23.88 7.20 -0.90
CA CYS A 24 -24.95 8.10 -1.37
C CYS A 24 -24.74 8.52 -2.83
N ALA A 25 -23.50 8.79 -3.25
CA ALA A 25 -23.19 9.23 -4.61
C ALA A 25 -23.31 8.10 -5.65
N PHE A 26 -23.00 6.85 -5.26
CA PHE A 26 -23.01 5.69 -6.13
C PHE A 26 -23.90 4.55 -5.57
N PRO A 27 -25.21 4.77 -5.39
CA PRO A 27 -26.09 3.81 -4.70
C PRO A 27 -26.32 2.52 -5.51
N HIS A 28 -26.07 2.56 -6.82
CA HIS A 28 -26.19 1.41 -7.71
C HIS A 28 -24.92 0.53 -7.73
N ARG A 29 -23.82 0.98 -7.11
CA ARG A 29 -22.58 0.21 -7.02
C ARG A 29 -22.60 -0.65 -5.75
N ARG A 30 -21.85 -1.76 -5.76
CA ARG A 30 -21.70 -2.62 -4.59
C ARG A 30 -20.97 -1.86 -3.47
N PRO A 31 -21.23 -2.16 -2.19
CA PRO A 31 -20.52 -1.55 -1.06
C PRO A 31 -18.98 -1.60 -1.19
N GLU A 32 -18.43 -2.71 -1.69
CA GLU A 32 -16.99 -2.85 -1.95
C GLU A 32 -16.46 -1.77 -2.90
N TRP A 33 -17.22 -1.37 -3.93
CA TRP A 33 -16.80 -0.30 -4.85
C TRP A 33 -16.55 1.02 -4.09
N ASN A 34 -17.46 1.37 -3.19
CA ASN A 34 -17.38 2.60 -2.42
C ASN A 34 -16.23 2.52 -1.41
N CYS A 35 -15.99 1.37 -0.78
CA CYS A 35 -14.81 1.17 0.06
C CYS A 35 -13.51 1.30 -0.73
N ARG A 36 -13.42 0.68 -1.92
CA ARG A 36 -12.24 0.78 -2.81
C ARG A 36 -11.98 2.22 -3.26
N LEU A 37 -13.02 3.05 -3.39
CA LEU A 37 -12.86 4.49 -3.63
C LEU A 37 -12.25 5.19 -2.42
N VAL A 38 -12.68 4.87 -1.19
CA VAL A 38 -12.05 5.37 0.04
C VAL A 38 -10.58 4.96 0.11
N THR A 39 -10.28 3.69 -0.14
CA THR A 39 -8.89 3.18 -0.20
C THR A 39 -8.04 3.93 -1.22
N LEU A 40 -8.59 4.20 -2.42
CA LEU A 40 -7.89 4.97 -3.45
C LEU A 40 -7.65 6.42 -2.99
N SER A 41 -8.66 7.08 -2.43
CA SER A 41 -8.54 8.44 -1.89
C SER A 41 -7.49 8.52 -0.77
N HIS A 42 -7.49 7.55 0.15
CA HIS A 42 -6.47 7.42 1.18
C HIS A 42 -5.08 7.26 0.57
N GLY A 43 -4.90 6.28 -0.32
CA GLY A 43 -3.61 5.99 -0.93
C GLY A 43 -3.02 7.22 -1.64
N VAL A 44 -3.84 7.99 -2.37
CA VAL A 44 -3.38 9.25 -3.00
C VAL A 44 -3.02 10.30 -1.93
N LEU A 45 -3.90 10.54 -0.96
CA LEU A 45 -3.69 11.55 0.08
C LEU A 45 -2.41 11.27 0.88
N ILE A 46 -2.26 10.04 1.37
CA ILE A 46 -1.17 9.70 2.28
C ILE A 46 0.17 9.65 1.55
N VAL A 47 0.20 9.20 0.29
CA VAL A 47 1.41 9.22 -0.53
C VAL A 47 1.87 10.66 -0.76
N LEU A 48 0.97 11.59 -1.08
CA LEU A 48 1.33 12.99 -1.26
C LEU A 48 1.84 13.62 0.04
N LEU A 49 1.11 13.38 1.14
CA LEU A 49 1.46 13.93 2.45
C LEU A 49 2.80 13.39 2.97
N THR A 50 3.01 12.08 2.90
CA THR A 50 4.27 11.46 3.35
C THR A 50 5.42 11.73 2.39
N ALA A 51 5.18 11.91 1.09
CA ALA A 51 6.20 12.41 0.17
C ALA A 51 6.68 13.81 0.58
N TYR A 52 5.75 14.70 0.92
CA TYR A 52 6.10 16.04 1.40
C TYR A 52 6.93 15.95 2.70
N VAL A 53 6.49 15.12 3.66
CA VAL A 53 7.25 14.89 4.91
C VAL A 53 8.67 14.40 4.61
N VAL A 54 8.82 13.42 3.73
CA VAL A 54 10.11 12.75 3.49
C VAL A 54 11.07 13.59 2.65
N PHE A 55 10.56 14.25 1.61
CA PHE A 55 11.41 14.90 0.61
C PHE A 55 11.51 16.42 0.77
N ILE A 56 10.60 17.05 1.53
CA ILE A 56 10.53 18.52 1.66
C ILE A 56 10.69 18.96 3.11
N ASP A 57 9.88 18.45 4.04
CA ASP A 57 9.86 18.88 5.45
C ASP A 57 11.04 18.30 6.25
N GLY A 58 11.27 16.99 6.09
CA GLY A 58 12.29 16.24 6.80
C GLY A 58 11.90 15.87 8.25
N PRO A 59 12.89 15.42 9.05
CA PRO A 59 14.27 15.12 8.67
C PRO A 59 14.38 13.89 7.75
N TRP A 60 15.58 13.65 7.17
CA TRP A 60 15.78 12.58 6.19
C TRP A 60 15.86 11.17 6.85
N PRO A 61 14.97 10.22 6.48
CA PRO A 61 14.79 8.94 7.18
C PRO A 61 16.04 8.06 7.23
N LEU A 62 16.93 8.12 6.23
CA LEU A 62 18.13 7.27 6.21
C LEU A 62 19.20 7.71 7.23
N THR A 63 19.07 8.91 7.79
CA THR A 63 20.08 9.50 8.69
C THR A 63 19.51 9.87 10.07
N HIS A 64 18.20 10.12 10.13
CA HIS A 64 17.49 10.60 11.32
C HIS A 64 16.44 9.60 11.83
N ALA A 65 16.51 8.33 11.43
CA ALA A 65 15.67 7.30 12.04
C ALA A 65 15.80 7.30 13.58
N GLY A 66 14.67 7.22 14.26
CA GLY A 66 14.54 7.21 15.72
C GLY A 66 14.51 8.59 16.38
N THR A 67 14.47 9.69 15.62
CA THR A 67 14.28 11.04 16.20
C THR A 67 12.85 11.27 16.67
N GLU A 68 12.65 12.35 17.42
CA GLU A 68 11.33 12.83 17.83
C GLU A 68 10.43 13.11 16.63
N ASN A 69 9.13 12.87 16.82
CA ASN A 69 8.14 13.07 15.78
C ASN A 69 7.86 14.56 15.60
N THR A 70 7.84 15.03 14.35
CA THR A 70 7.36 16.38 14.04
C THR A 70 5.83 16.43 14.06
N GLU A 71 5.25 17.62 14.20
CA GLU A 71 3.78 17.80 14.15
C GLU A 71 3.18 17.27 12.84
N LEU A 72 3.87 17.50 11.70
CA LEU A 72 3.39 17.03 10.40
C LEU A 72 3.49 15.50 10.27
N GLN A 73 4.53 14.88 10.85
CA GLN A 73 4.62 13.43 10.95
C GLN A 73 3.48 12.87 11.79
N ILE A 74 3.23 13.43 12.99
CA ILE A 74 2.13 13.02 13.86
C ILE A 74 0.79 13.13 13.13
N PHE A 75 0.52 14.26 12.49
CA PHE A 75 -0.70 14.46 11.70
C PHE A 75 -0.85 13.39 10.60
N SER A 76 0.22 13.12 9.85
CA SER A 76 0.23 12.11 8.78
C SER A 76 -0.06 10.71 9.32
N LEU A 77 0.57 10.35 10.44
CA LEU A 77 0.38 9.06 11.11
C LEU A 77 -1.05 8.91 11.65
N VAL A 78 -1.62 9.97 12.23
CA VAL A 78 -3.00 9.97 12.72
C VAL A 78 -4.00 9.79 11.59
N VAL A 79 -3.84 10.51 10.48
CA VAL A 79 -4.69 10.39 9.29
C VAL A 79 -4.63 8.97 8.71
N CYS A 80 -3.44 8.39 8.67
CA CYS A 80 -3.23 7.02 8.18
C CYS A 80 -3.80 5.96 9.14
N LEU A 81 -3.60 6.13 10.45
CA LEU A 81 -4.11 5.22 11.46
C LEU A 81 -5.65 5.19 11.48
N GLY A 82 -6.30 6.35 11.40
CA GLY A 82 -7.75 6.43 11.29
C GLY A 82 -8.30 5.67 10.09
N TYR A 83 -7.62 5.76 8.94
CA TYR A 83 -7.97 4.99 7.75
C TYR A 83 -7.76 3.48 7.97
N PHE A 84 -6.62 3.05 8.50
CA PHE A 84 -6.38 1.62 8.71
C PHE A 84 -7.35 0.99 9.69
N PHE A 85 -7.85 1.71 10.70
CA PHE A 85 -8.94 1.21 11.53
C PHE A 85 -10.24 1.02 10.73
N PHE A 86 -10.61 2.00 9.91
CA PHE A 86 -11.76 1.89 9.01
C PHE A 86 -11.62 0.67 8.08
N ASP A 87 -10.48 0.57 7.41
CA ASP A 87 -10.22 -0.43 6.36
C ASP A 87 -10.13 -1.85 6.94
N LEU A 88 -9.43 -2.02 8.07
CA LEU A 88 -9.38 -3.31 8.77
C LEU A 88 -10.77 -3.75 9.24
N GLY A 89 -11.54 -2.83 9.84
CA GLY A 89 -12.92 -3.11 10.24
C GLY A 89 -13.79 -3.53 9.06
N TRP A 90 -13.68 -2.82 7.94
CA TRP A 90 -14.39 -3.18 6.71
C TRP A 90 -13.99 -4.57 6.19
N CYS A 91 -12.69 -4.86 6.12
CA CYS A 91 -12.15 -6.12 5.63
C CYS A 91 -12.56 -7.32 6.49
N VAL A 92 -12.59 -7.15 7.82
CA VAL A 92 -13.04 -8.20 8.75
C VAL A 92 -14.53 -8.44 8.61
N CYS A 93 -15.35 -7.37 8.54
CA CYS A 93 -16.80 -7.50 8.42
C CYS A 93 -17.26 -8.11 7.09
N HIS A 94 -16.53 -7.86 6.00
CA HIS A 94 -16.91 -8.31 4.65
C HIS A 94 -16.08 -9.49 4.13
N HIS A 95 -15.09 -9.96 4.90
CA HIS A 95 -14.13 -10.99 4.47
C HIS A 95 -13.51 -10.69 3.09
N SER A 96 -13.23 -9.41 2.82
CA SER A 96 -12.85 -8.95 1.47
C SER A 96 -11.38 -9.20 1.13
N GLU A 97 -10.54 -9.47 2.14
CA GLU A 97 -9.10 -9.60 1.98
C GLU A 97 -8.55 -10.88 2.66
N GLY A 98 -7.43 -11.38 2.15
CA GLY A 98 -6.78 -12.58 2.65
C GLY A 98 -5.98 -12.37 3.95
N PRO A 99 -5.57 -13.46 4.64
CA PRO A 99 -4.93 -13.38 5.95
C PRO A 99 -3.60 -12.61 5.94
N VAL A 100 -2.82 -12.68 4.86
CA VAL A 100 -1.55 -11.93 4.75
C VAL A 100 -1.80 -10.42 4.68
N MET A 101 -2.87 -9.99 4.01
CA MET A 101 -3.25 -8.58 3.96
C MET A 101 -3.75 -8.11 5.33
N LEU A 102 -4.57 -8.89 6.02
CA LEU A 102 -5.00 -8.57 7.38
C LEU A 102 -3.82 -8.48 8.36
N ALA A 103 -2.84 -9.38 8.25
CA ALA A 103 -1.61 -9.32 9.04
C ALA A 103 -0.79 -8.06 8.73
N HIS A 104 -0.70 -7.66 7.46
CA HIS A 104 -0.10 -6.39 7.06
C HIS A 104 -0.80 -5.19 7.71
N HIS A 105 -2.14 -5.10 7.65
CA HIS A 105 -2.87 -4.03 8.30
C HIS A 105 -2.66 -4.01 9.82
N ALA A 106 -2.72 -5.17 10.48
CA ALA A 106 -2.50 -5.26 11.92
C ALA A 106 -1.08 -4.81 12.31
N ALA A 107 -0.06 -5.24 11.56
CA ALA A 107 1.32 -4.82 11.78
C ALA A 107 1.52 -3.32 11.52
N SER A 108 0.91 -2.78 10.45
CA SER A 108 0.93 -1.34 10.16
C SER A 108 0.29 -0.51 11.28
N ILE A 109 -0.90 -0.93 11.77
CA ILE A 109 -1.59 -0.28 12.89
C ILE A 109 -0.70 -0.30 14.14
N ALA A 110 -0.11 -1.45 14.46
CA ALA A 110 0.77 -1.59 15.62
C ALA A 110 2.02 -0.69 15.50
N GLY A 111 2.67 -0.66 14.33
CA GLY A 111 3.82 0.20 14.07
C GLY A 111 3.52 1.69 14.20
N ILE A 112 2.40 2.14 13.62
CA ILE A 112 1.97 3.54 13.73
C ILE A 112 1.61 3.90 15.18
N LEU A 113 0.90 3.04 15.89
CA LEU A 113 0.58 3.24 17.31
C LEU A 113 1.86 3.34 18.15
N LEU A 114 2.85 2.48 17.90
CA LEU A 114 4.14 2.54 18.59
C LEU A 114 4.84 3.88 18.34
N ALA A 115 4.94 4.33 17.08
CA ALA A 115 5.55 5.61 16.75
C ALA A 115 4.85 6.79 17.45
N LEU A 116 3.51 6.80 17.46
CA LEU A 116 2.72 7.84 18.12
C LEU A 116 2.84 7.80 19.65
N LEU A 117 2.80 6.61 20.26
CA LEU A 117 2.85 6.44 21.71
C LEU A 117 4.23 6.74 22.28
N MET A 118 5.29 6.39 21.54
CA MET A 118 6.67 6.64 21.96
C MET A 118 7.14 8.07 21.66
N GLY A 119 6.43 8.79 20.76
CA GLY A 119 6.79 10.14 20.36
C GLY A 119 8.07 10.21 19.51
N VAL A 120 8.57 9.08 19.03
CA VAL A 120 9.78 8.95 18.22
C VAL A 120 9.53 8.02 17.04
N SER A 121 10.46 8.00 16.08
CA SER A 121 10.45 7.12 14.91
C SER A 121 9.40 7.44 13.83
N GLY A 122 8.76 8.60 13.91
CA GLY A 122 7.77 9.07 12.94
C GLY A 122 8.39 9.37 11.58
N CYS A 123 9.67 9.78 11.54
CA CYS A 123 10.43 10.02 10.33
C CYS A 123 10.50 8.77 9.43
N GLU A 124 11.04 7.66 9.96
CA GLU A 124 11.12 6.40 9.23
C GLU A 124 9.75 5.76 9.05
N THR A 125 8.82 5.91 10.00
CA THR A 125 7.45 5.37 9.86
C THR A 125 6.72 6.04 8.69
N CYS A 126 6.81 7.36 8.55
CA CYS A 126 6.25 8.08 7.40
C CYS A 126 6.90 7.64 6.08
N ALA A 127 8.21 7.38 6.07
CA ALA A 127 8.89 6.89 4.88
C ALA A 127 8.49 5.45 4.51
N VAL A 128 8.27 4.59 5.50
CA VAL A 128 7.70 3.24 5.28
C VAL A 128 6.27 3.34 4.75
N ILE A 129 5.44 4.24 5.30
CA ILE A 129 4.07 4.48 4.80
C ILE A 129 4.09 4.99 3.36
N PHE A 130 4.97 5.95 3.03
CA PHE A 130 5.12 6.43 1.66
C PHE A 130 5.45 5.27 0.72
N GLY A 131 6.51 4.52 1.03
CA GLY A 131 6.97 3.41 0.22
C GLY A 131 5.95 2.27 0.13
N SER A 132 5.18 2.03 1.20
CA SER A 132 4.12 1.05 1.17
C SER A 132 2.96 1.56 0.31
N GLU A 133 2.41 2.73 0.59
CA GLU A 133 1.16 3.19 -0.03
C GLU A 133 1.32 3.63 -1.49
N ILE A 134 2.54 3.90 -1.99
CA ILE A 134 2.75 4.31 -3.40
C ILE A 134 2.22 3.30 -4.43
N THR A 135 2.14 2.02 -4.05
CA THR A 135 1.60 0.94 -4.90
C THR A 135 0.09 0.78 -4.80
N ASN A 136 -0.54 1.33 -3.77
CA ASN A 136 -1.95 1.11 -3.45
C ASN A 136 -2.90 1.74 -4.49
N PRO A 137 -2.69 2.98 -5.00
CA PRO A 137 -3.52 3.51 -6.08
C PRO A 137 -3.57 2.61 -7.31
N LEU A 138 -2.47 1.91 -7.64
CA LEU A 138 -2.42 0.97 -8.76
C LEU A 138 -3.17 -0.33 -8.46
N LEU A 139 -3.09 -0.82 -7.23
CA LEU A 139 -3.87 -1.97 -6.78
C LEU A 139 -5.38 -1.69 -6.88
N GLN A 140 -5.83 -0.52 -6.43
CA GLN A 140 -7.23 -0.11 -6.55
C GLN A 140 -7.63 0.11 -8.01
N SER A 141 -6.80 0.79 -8.81
CA SER A 141 -7.03 0.99 -10.24
C SER A 141 -7.22 -0.34 -10.97
N ARG A 142 -6.38 -1.34 -10.66
CA ARG A 142 -6.49 -2.70 -11.22
C ARG A 142 -7.83 -3.34 -10.88
N TRP A 143 -8.31 -3.19 -9.65
CA TRP A 143 -9.62 -3.70 -9.25
C TRP A 143 -10.75 -3.01 -10.03
N PHE A 144 -10.72 -1.68 -10.15
CA PHE A 144 -11.72 -0.93 -10.93
C PHE A 144 -11.72 -1.31 -12.41
N LEU A 145 -10.54 -1.47 -13.03
CA LEU A 145 -10.43 -1.90 -14.42
C LEU A 145 -11.07 -3.28 -14.65
N ARG A 146 -10.96 -4.20 -13.69
CA ARG A 146 -11.64 -5.49 -13.76
C ARG A 146 -13.15 -5.36 -13.68
N GLN A 147 -13.65 -4.54 -12.75
CA GLN A 147 -15.09 -4.30 -12.62
C GLN A 147 -15.70 -3.59 -13.84
N LEU A 148 -14.91 -2.80 -14.56
CA LEU A 148 -15.32 -2.11 -15.79
C LEU A 148 -15.10 -2.94 -17.07
N GLY A 149 -14.52 -4.14 -16.97
CA GLY A 149 -14.20 -4.97 -18.15
C GLY A 149 -13.05 -4.44 -19.01
N LEU A 150 -12.25 -3.50 -18.48
CA LEU A 150 -11.14 -2.83 -19.19
C LEU A 150 -9.76 -3.43 -18.86
N TYR A 151 -9.72 -4.47 -18.02
CA TYR A 151 -8.47 -5.06 -17.53
C TYR A 151 -7.64 -5.78 -18.61
N ASP A 152 -8.27 -6.41 -19.60
CA ASP A 152 -7.55 -7.19 -20.61
C ASP A 152 -6.87 -6.34 -21.70
N GLY A 153 -7.02 -5.01 -21.63
CA GLY A 153 -6.39 -4.06 -22.54
C GLY A 153 -5.00 -3.57 -22.11
N LEU A 154 -4.44 -2.63 -22.89
CA LEU A 154 -3.14 -2.01 -22.61
C LEU A 154 -3.08 -1.32 -21.24
N LEU A 155 -4.21 -0.77 -20.79
CA LEU A 155 -4.28 -0.08 -19.50
C LEU A 155 -4.08 -1.04 -18.33
N GLY A 156 -4.71 -2.21 -18.35
CA GLY A 156 -4.50 -3.22 -17.30
C GLY A 156 -3.08 -3.78 -17.30
N ASP A 157 -2.43 -3.86 -18.47
CA ASP A 157 -1.02 -4.22 -18.56
C ASP A 157 -0.08 -3.16 -18.01
N ALA A 158 -0.32 -1.88 -18.32
CA ALA A 158 0.45 -0.77 -17.79
C ALA A 158 0.33 -0.72 -16.25
N VAL A 159 -0.88 -0.88 -15.71
CA VAL A 159 -1.09 -0.92 -14.25
C VAL A 159 -0.37 -2.10 -13.60
N ASP A 160 -0.50 -3.32 -14.15
CA ASP A 160 0.20 -4.49 -13.60
C ASP A 160 1.73 -4.32 -13.65
N LEU A 161 2.28 -3.81 -14.77
CA LEU A 161 3.72 -3.58 -14.90
C LEU A 161 4.22 -2.53 -13.91
N LEU A 162 3.54 -1.38 -13.84
CA LEU A 162 3.92 -0.29 -12.95
C LEU A 162 3.83 -0.72 -11.48
N PHE A 163 2.79 -1.48 -11.12
CA PHE A 163 2.65 -2.07 -9.79
C PHE A 163 3.83 -2.98 -9.45
N ILE A 164 4.19 -3.91 -10.34
CA ILE A 164 5.33 -4.83 -10.12
C ILE A 164 6.64 -4.05 -9.98
N VAL A 165 6.89 -3.07 -10.85
CA VAL A 165 8.11 -2.26 -10.83
C VAL A 165 8.22 -1.45 -9.54
N LEU A 166 7.17 -0.74 -9.14
CA LEU A 166 7.18 0.03 -7.89
C LEU A 166 7.31 -0.87 -6.66
N PHE A 167 6.65 -2.04 -6.67
CA PHE A 167 6.78 -2.99 -5.57
C PHE A 167 8.23 -3.49 -5.43
N ALA A 168 8.85 -3.90 -6.53
CA ALA A 168 10.22 -4.40 -6.50
C ALA A 168 11.24 -3.30 -6.17
N THR A 169 11.11 -2.12 -6.77
CA THR A 169 12.10 -1.03 -6.61
C THR A 169 11.92 -0.26 -5.32
N VAL A 170 10.71 0.14 -4.96
CA VAL A 170 10.44 0.97 -3.78
C VAL A 170 10.24 0.09 -2.55
N ARG A 171 9.22 -0.79 -2.55
CA ARG A 171 8.89 -1.59 -1.36
C ARG A 171 9.99 -2.57 -0.97
N VAL A 172 10.63 -3.22 -1.95
CA VAL A 172 11.75 -4.15 -1.67
C VAL A 172 13.09 -3.43 -1.75
N GLY A 173 13.43 -2.78 -2.87
CA GLY A 173 14.74 -2.14 -3.06
C GLY A 173 15.04 -1.03 -2.05
N VAL A 174 14.31 0.09 -2.12
CA VAL A 174 14.45 1.21 -1.16
C VAL A 174 14.14 0.74 0.27
N GLY A 175 13.13 -0.12 0.44
CA GLY A 175 12.83 -0.75 1.73
C GLY A 175 14.02 -1.50 2.34
N THR A 176 14.86 -2.16 1.54
CA THR A 176 16.08 -2.84 2.02
C THR A 176 17.10 -1.83 2.56
N VAL A 177 17.29 -0.70 1.87
CA VAL A 177 18.21 0.36 2.30
C VAL A 177 17.72 0.96 3.61
N MET A 178 16.43 1.29 3.70
CA MET A 178 15.82 1.80 4.93
C MET A 178 15.95 0.81 6.09
N PHE A 179 15.61 -0.45 5.86
CA PHE A 179 15.70 -1.51 6.85
C PHE A 179 17.13 -1.68 7.38
N TYR A 180 18.13 -1.65 6.49
CA TYR A 180 19.54 -1.70 6.89
C TYR A 180 19.95 -0.50 7.75
N CYS A 181 19.57 0.72 7.35
CA CYS A 181 19.83 1.95 8.11
C CYS A 181 19.16 1.94 9.49
N GLU A 182 17.91 1.47 9.57
CA GLU A 182 17.16 1.37 10.82
C GLU A 182 17.81 0.38 11.80
N LEU A 183 18.16 -0.82 11.32
CA LEU A 183 18.82 -1.83 12.15
C LEU A 183 20.20 -1.37 12.65
N GLY A 184 20.96 -0.69 11.79
CA GLY A 184 22.29 -0.14 12.13
C GLY A 184 22.25 1.09 13.05
N SER A 185 21.15 1.83 13.07
CA SER A 185 21.02 3.03 13.90
C SER A 185 20.87 2.68 15.39
N PRO A 186 21.59 3.36 16.31
CA PRO A 186 21.42 3.15 17.74
C PRO A 186 20.18 3.84 18.33
N ARG A 187 19.48 4.70 17.56
CA ARG A 187 18.38 5.53 18.06
C ARG A 187 17.01 4.82 18.09
N PRO A 188 16.56 4.12 17.02
CA PRO A 188 15.31 3.40 17.05
C PRO A 188 15.32 2.36 18.15
N THR A 189 14.24 2.32 18.91
CA THR A 189 14.09 1.36 20.00
C THR A 189 14.00 -0.06 19.46
N LEU A 190 14.34 -1.05 20.29
CA LEU A 190 14.30 -2.45 19.88
C LEU A 190 12.92 -2.87 19.37
N VAL A 191 11.85 -2.37 19.99
CA VAL A 191 10.46 -2.67 19.56
C VAL A 191 10.16 -2.12 18.17
N MET A 192 10.69 -0.92 17.83
CA MET A 192 10.51 -0.35 16.49
C MET A 192 11.25 -1.18 15.43
N LYS A 193 12.50 -1.57 15.72
CA LYS A 193 13.28 -2.46 14.85
C LYS A 193 12.60 -3.80 14.60
N LEU A 194 12.02 -4.41 15.64
CA LEU A 194 11.23 -5.64 15.50
C LEU A 194 10.01 -5.43 14.61
N GLY A 195 9.34 -4.28 14.73
CA GLY A 195 8.27 -3.85 13.82
C GLY A 195 8.75 -3.76 12.37
N GLY A 196 9.91 -3.13 12.13
CA GLY A 196 10.56 -3.07 10.82
C GLY A 196 10.86 -4.46 10.23
N VAL A 197 11.35 -5.40 11.04
CA VAL A 197 11.57 -6.80 10.63
C VAL A 197 10.28 -7.46 10.18
N VAL A 198 9.20 -7.35 10.98
CA VAL A 198 7.90 -7.93 10.65
C VAL A 198 7.36 -7.36 9.34
N MET A 199 7.41 -6.04 9.17
CA MET A 199 6.92 -5.36 7.96
C MET A 199 7.74 -5.74 6.72
N TYR A 200 9.06 -5.87 6.85
CA TYR A 200 9.93 -6.25 5.74
C TYR A 200 9.72 -7.72 5.33
N VAL A 201 9.52 -8.62 6.29
CA VAL A 201 9.16 -10.02 5.99
C VAL A 201 7.83 -10.10 5.23
N ILE A 202 6.81 -9.36 5.66
CA ILE A 202 5.52 -9.29 4.98
C ILE A 202 5.69 -8.75 3.54
N ALA A 203 6.54 -7.72 3.34
CA ALA A 203 6.83 -7.21 2.00
C ALA A 203 7.44 -8.27 1.08
N TRP A 204 8.34 -9.12 1.58
CA TRP A 204 8.89 -10.24 0.82
C TRP A 204 7.87 -11.33 0.51
N VAL A 205 6.97 -11.65 1.45
CA VAL A 205 5.86 -12.58 1.19
C VAL A 205 5.02 -12.09 0.02
N PHE A 206 4.63 -10.81 0.01
CA PHE A 206 3.92 -10.22 -1.13
C PHE A 206 4.75 -10.24 -2.41
N MET A 207 6.06 -9.95 -2.34
CA MET A 207 6.92 -9.98 -3.53
C MET A 207 6.94 -11.36 -4.19
N VAL A 208 6.97 -12.43 -3.39
CA VAL A 208 6.90 -13.82 -3.90
C VAL A 208 5.58 -14.07 -4.63
N ASP A 209 4.45 -13.65 -4.07
CA ASP A 209 3.14 -13.83 -4.71
C ASP A 209 2.99 -13.00 -5.99
N ILE A 210 3.54 -11.78 -5.98
CA ILE A 210 3.58 -10.90 -7.15
C ILE A 210 4.48 -11.50 -8.25
N ALA A 211 5.64 -12.05 -7.89
CA ALA A 211 6.53 -12.71 -8.84
C ALA A 211 5.86 -13.95 -9.47
N ARG A 212 5.17 -14.76 -8.67
CA ARG A 212 4.37 -15.90 -9.16
C ARG A 212 3.26 -15.45 -10.12
N PHE A 213 2.55 -14.37 -9.78
CA PHE A 213 1.55 -13.76 -10.66
C PHE A 213 2.15 -13.32 -11.99
N GLY A 214 3.26 -12.55 -11.95
CA GLY A 214 3.98 -12.08 -13.13
C GLY A 214 4.44 -13.23 -14.02
N TYR A 215 5.06 -14.25 -13.43
CA TYR A 215 5.51 -15.45 -14.15
C TYR A 215 4.35 -16.18 -14.83
N LYS A 216 3.24 -16.41 -14.11
CA LYS A 216 2.04 -17.07 -14.66
C LYS A 216 1.46 -16.28 -15.83
N LYS A 217 1.35 -14.96 -15.69
CA LYS A 217 0.82 -14.06 -16.73
C LYS A 217 1.72 -14.06 -17.97
N SER A 218 3.03 -13.90 -17.79
CA SER A 218 4.01 -13.91 -18.89
C SER A 218 4.04 -15.26 -19.63
N ARG A 219 4.02 -16.39 -18.90
CA ARG A 219 3.97 -17.72 -19.50
C ARG A 219 2.69 -17.94 -20.31
N ALA A 220 1.54 -17.49 -19.81
CA ALA A 220 0.27 -17.60 -20.54
C ALA A 220 0.26 -16.75 -21.82
N ARG A 221 0.90 -15.57 -21.81
CA ARG A 221 1.06 -14.74 -23.01
C ARG A 221 1.99 -15.38 -24.03
N TYR A 222 3.13 -15.89 -23.57
CA TYR A 222 4.10 -16.55 -24.42
C TYR A 222 3.48 -17.76 -25.15
N ARG A 223 2.69 -18.59 -24.46
CA ARG A 223 1.95 -19.70 -25.10
C ARG A 223 0.98 -19.22 -26.18
N ARG A 224 0.14 -18.23 -25.89
CA ARG A 224 -0.80 -17.65 -26.88
C ARG A 224 -0.09 -17.06 -28.09
N TRP A 225 1.08 -16.44 -27.87
CA TRP A 225 1.90 -15.90 -28.95
C TRP A 225 2.47 -17.01 -29.84
N ILE A 226 2.96 -18.11 -29.26
CA ILE A 226 3.42 -19.29 -30.02
C ILE A 226 2.27 -19.90 -30.83
N GLU A 227 1.11 -20.13 -30.22
CA GLU A 227 -0.05 -20.73 -30.89
C GLU A 227 -0.49 -19.90 -32.09
N LYS A 228 -0.52 -18.57 -31.94
CA LYS A 228 -0.84 -17.63 -33.02
C LYS A 228 0.22 -17.63 -34.13
N HIS A 229 1.50 -17.76 -33.80
CA HIS A 229 2.56 -17.88 -34.81
C HIS A 229 2.44 -19.19 -35.59
N LYS A 230 2.22 -20.32 -34.92
CA LYS A 230 2.00 -21.61 -35.57
C LYS A 230 0.78 -21.60 -36.49
N GLN A 231 -0.33 -21.00 -36.06
CA GLN A 231 -1.52 -20.86 -36.93
C GLN A 231 -1.24 -20.01 -38.17
N ARG A 232 -0.48 -18.91 -38.03
CA ARG A 232 -0.08 -18.08 -39.18
C ARG A 232 0.84 -18.83 -40.15
N GLU A 233 1.77 -19.62 -39.63
CA GLU A 233 2.65 -20.45 -40.46
C GLU A 233 1.91 -21.55 -41.21
N ILE A 234 0.87 -22.14 -40.61
CA ILE A 234 0.01 -23.13 -41.28
C ILE A 234 -0.78 -22.46 -42.40
N LEU A 235 -1.47 -21.35 -42.11
CA LEU A 235 -2.25 -20.61 -43.11
C LEU A 235 -1.39 -20.16 -44.29
N ALA A 236 -0.14 -19.75 -44.05
CA ALA A 236 0.80 -19.33 -45.10
C ALA A 236 1.40 -20.49 -45.91
N ARG A 237 1.23 -21.75 -45.49
CA ARG A 237 1.65 -22.95 -46.25
C ARG A 237 0.53 -23.52 -47.12
N ASP A 238 -0.71 -23.17 -46.81
CA ASP A 238 -1.92 -23.62 -47.51
C ASP A 238 -2.36 -22.62 -48.61
N GLU A 239 -1.67 -21.47 -48.75
CA GLU A 239 -1.76 -20.49 -49.86
C GLU A 239 -0.69 -20.73 -50.93
#